data_AF-X1SCK9-F1
#
_entry.id   AF-X1SCK9-F1
#
_cell.length_a   1.000
_cell.length_b   1.000
_cell.length_c   1.000
_cell.angle_alpha   90.00
_cell.angle_beta   90.00
_cell.angle_gamma   90.00
#
_symmetry.space_group_name_H-M   'P 1'
#
loop_
_entity.id
_entity.type
_entity.pdbx_description
1 polymer ?
#
loop_
_entity_poly.entity_id
_entity_poly.type
_entity_poly.pdbx_seq_one_letter_code
_entity_poly.pdbx_strand_id
1 'polypeptide(L)' 'KSLKELRLENYQKYSPLFQKDVFERIKLESCVFNKESAGGTGKKSLAKQIKEARKKLEIAFSG' A
#
# COMPACT_ATOMS: atom_id res chain seq x y z
N LYS A 1 15.23 -0.59 18.16
CA LYS A 1 14.24 0.50 18.01
C LYS A 1 13.49 0.28 16.72
N SER A 2 12.16 0.25 16.77
CA SER A 2 11.29 0.24 15.59
C SER A 2 11.34 1.60 14.90
N LEU A 3 11.09 1.64 13.59
CA LEU A 3 10.96 2.90 12.83
C LEU A 3 9.88 3.81 13.45
N LYS A 4 8.82 3.23 14.01
CA LYS A 4 7.73 3.97 14.67
C LYS A 4 8.14 4.67 15.97
N GLU A 5 9.28 4.29 16.56
CA GLU A 5 9.79 4.83 17.83
C GLU A 5 10.80 5.96 17.65
N LEU A 6 11.22 6.22 16.41
CA LEU A 6 12.16 7.30 16.10
C LEU A 6 11.42 8.64 16.12
N ARG A 7 12.00 9.64 16.79
CA ARG A 7 11.54 11.02 16.66
C ARG A 7 11.91 11.59 15.29
N LEU A 8 11.23 12.65 14.86
CA LEU A 8 11.45 13.27 13.55
C LEU A 8 12.90 13.75 13.38
N GLU A 9 13.53 14.24 14.45
CA GLU A 9 14.92 14.72 14.40
C GLU A 9 15.89 13.58 14.07
N ASN A 10 15.58 12.34 14.45
CA ASN A 10 16.40 11.19 14.07
C ASN A 10 16.30 10.89 12.58
N TYR A 11 15.12 11.06 11.96
CA TYR A 11 14.98 10.95 10.51
C TYR A 11 15.70 12.08 9.78
N GLN A 12 15.59 13.29 10.29
CA GLN A 12 16.18 14.48 9.68
C GLN A 12 17.72 14.48 9.71
N LYS A 13 18.34 13.74 10.64
CA LYS A 13 19.80 13.46 10.61
C LYS A 13 20.23 12.72 9.33
N TYR A 14 19.36 11.93 8.72
CA TYR A 14 19.66 11.24 7.45
C TYR A 14 19.31 12.08 6.24
N SER A 15 18.22 12.84 6.31
CA SER A 15 17.84 13.78 5.26
C SER A 15 16.86 14.83 5.77
N PRO A 16 17.09 16.13 5.49
CA PRO A 16 16.15 17.20 5.87
C PRO A 16 14.79 17.09 5.16
N LEU A 17 14.69 16.27 4.11
CA LEU A 17 13.43 16.03 3.40
C LEU A 17 12.42 15.20 4.21
N PHE A 18 12.84 14.52 5.27
CA PHE A 18 11.90 13.84 6.17
C PHE A 18 11.05 14.85 6.94
N GLN A 19 9.73 14.74 6.76
CA GLN A 19 8.72 15.55 7.42
C GLN A 19 7.81 14.66 8.28
N LYS A 20 6.85 15.26 8.98
CA LYS A 20 5.90 14.54 9.86
C LYS A 20 5.06 13.48 9.12
N ASP A 21 4.92 13.59 7.80
CA ASP A 21 4.18 12.63 6.98
C ASP A 21 4.84 11.23 6.95
N VAL A 22 6.14 11.12 7.27
CA VAL A 22 6.84 9.84 7.37
C VAL A 22 6.13 8.88 8.32
N PHE A 23 5.61 9.37 9.45
CA PHE A 23 4.94 8.55 10.46
C PHE A 23 3.66 7.91 9.94
N GLU A 24 2.95 8.61 9.05
CA GLU A 24 1.77 8.08 8.38
C GLU A 24 2.17 7.08 7.28
N ARG A 25 3.20 7.42 6.51
CA ARG A 25 3.69 6.61 5.37
C ARG A 25 4.21 5.24 5.79
N ILE A 26 4.81 5.13 6.98
CA ILE A 26 5.40 3.88 7.50
C ILE A 26 4.40 3.01 8.28
N LYS A 27 3.14 3.44 8.43
CA LYS A 27 2.09 2.56 8.99
C LYS A 27 1.90 1.34 8.08
N LEU A 28 1.61 0.20 8.68
CA LEU A 28 1.49 -1.06 7.93
C LEU A 28 0.36 -0.96 6.89
N GLU A 29 -0.74 -0.35 7.31
CA GLU A 29 -1.93 -0.06 6.51
C GLU A 29 -1.57 0.79 5.29
N SER A 30 -0.83 1.89 5.49
CA SER A 30 -0.34 2.76 4.42
C SER A 30 0.58 2.02 3.46
N CYS A 31 1.49 1.20 3.99
CA CYS A 31 2.43 0.40 3.20
C CYS A 31 1.72 -0.61 2.30
N VAL A 32 0.65 -1.26 2.79
CA VAL A 32 -0.13 -2.26 2.03
C VAL A 32 -1.09 -1.60 1.05
N PHE A 33 -1.85 -0.59 1.49
CA PHE A 33 -2.94 -0.04 0.68
C PHE A 33 -2.48 0.92 -0.42
N ASN A 34 -1.27 1.47 -0.35
CA ASN A 34 -0.74 2.32 -1.43
C ASN A 34 -0.17 1.53 -2.62
N LYS A 35 -0.18 0.20 -2.60
CA LYS A 35 0.35 -0.63 -3.69
C LYS A 35 -0.68 -0.78 -4.81
N GLU A 36 -0.96 0.31 -5.52
CA GLU A 36 -2.04 0.39 -6.51
C GLU A 36 -1.67 0.00 -7.95
N SER A 37 -0.40 -0.37 -8.18
CA SER A 37 0.01 -0.97 -9.46
C SER A 37 -0.76 -2.26 -9.74
N ALA A 38 -0.81 -2.66 -11.02
CA ALA A 38 -1.45 -3.92 -11.41
C ALA A 38 -0.84 -5.11 -10.64
N GLY A 39 -1.69 -5.96 -10.08
CA GLY A 39 -1.28 -7.08 -9.21
C GLY A 39 -0.88 -6.68 -7.78
N GLY A 40 -0.89 -5.40 -7.43
CA GLY A 40 -0.59 -4.92 -6.08
C GLY A 40 -1.71 -5.17 -5.06
N THR A 41 -1.40 -4.91 -3.79
CA THR A 41 -2.31 -5.10 -2.64
C THR A 41 -3.14 -3.87 -2.30
N GLY A 42 -3.03 -2.81 -3.10
CA GLY A 42 -3.80 -1.58 -2.94
C GLY A 42 -5.30 -1.81 -3.17
N LYS A 43 -6.14 -0.97 -2.56
CA LYS A 43 -7.60 -1.16 -2.58
C LYS A 43 -8.14 -1.09 -4.00
N LYS A 44 -7.65 -0.17 -4.83
CA LYS A 44 -8.07 -0.05 -6.24
C LYS A 44 -7.56 -1.25 -7.05
N SER A 45 -6.35 -1.72 -6.80
CA SER A 45 -5.78 -2.89 -7.48
C SER A 45 -6.56 -4.17 -7.15
N LEU A 46 -6.86 -4.41 -5.86
CA LEU A 46 -7.68 -5.55 -5.43
C LEU A 46 -9.09 -5.49 -6.01
N ALA A 47 -9.73 -4.32 -6.03
CA ALA A 47 -11.06 -4.17 -6.62
C ALA A 47 -11.08 -4.56 -8.12
N LYS A 48 -10.05 -4.16 -8.88
CA LYS A 48 -9.88 -4.57 -10.28
C LYS A 48 -9.68 -6.07 -10.41
N GLN A 49 -8.78 -6.65 -9.61
CA GLN A 49 -8.48 -8.08 -9.63
C GLN A 49 -9.72 -8.93 -9.29
N ILE A 50 -10.51 -8.52 -8.29
CA ILE A 50 -11.77 -9.20 -7.94
C ILE A 50 -12.76 -9.14 -9.10
N LYS A 51 -12.92 -7.98 -9.75
CA LYS A 51 -13.82 -7.82 -10.91
C LYS A 51 -13.39 -8.72 -12.06
N GLU A 52 -12.10 -8.78 -12.37
CA GLU A 52 -11.55 -9.63 -13.43
C GLU A 52 -11.72 -11.12 -13.11
N ALA A 53 -11.47 -11.52 -11.86
CA ALA A 53 -11.68 -12.89 -11.42
C ALA A 53 -13.15 -13.32 -11.58
N ARG A 54 -14.10 -12.47 -11.19
CA ARG A 54 -15.54 -12.72 -11.37
C ARG A 54 -15.90 -12.89 -12.83
N LYS A 55 -15.44 -11.99 -13.70
CA LYS A 55 -15.67 -12.09 -15.15
C LYS A 55 -15.12 -13.40 -15.72
N LYS A 56 -13.94 -13.84 -15.27
CA LYS A 56 -13.34 -15.12 -15.71
C LYS A 56 -14.17 -16.33 -15.27
N LEU A 57 -14.67 -16.32 -14.04
CA LEU A 57 -15.54 -17.39 -13.54
C LEU A 57 -16.87 -17.44 -14.31
N GLU A 58 -17.50 -16.29 -14.56
CA GLU A 58 -18.72 -16.23 -15.39
C GLU A 58 -18.48 -16.86 -16.78
N ILE A 59 -17.40 -16.48 -17.47
CA ILE A 59 -17.05 -17.06 -18.77
C ILE A 59 -16.85 -18.58 -18.67
N ALA A 60 -16.16 -19.06 -17.63
CA ALA A 60 -15.82 -20.47 -17.48
C ALA A 60 -17.03 -21.38 -17.19
N PHE A 61 -18.13 -20.84 -16.67
CA PHE A 61 -19.33 -21.62 -16.29
C PHE A 61 -20.57 -21.30 -17.11
N SER A 62 -20.46 -20.43 -18.14
CA SER A 62 -21.59 -20.05 -19.02
C SER A 62 -21.59 -20.77 -20.38
N GLY A 63 -20.76 -21.80 -20.55
CA GLY A 63 -20.72 -22.68 -21.72
C GLY A 63 -20.82 -24.14 -21.32
#